data_AF-A0A2E1IJ01-F1
#
_entry.id   AF-A0A2E1IJ01-F1
#
_cell.length_a   1.000
_cell.length_b   1.000
_cell.length_c   1.000
_cell.angle_alpha   90.00
_cell.angle_beta   90.00
_cell.angle_gamma   90.00
#
_symmetry.space_group_name_H-M   'P 1'
#
loop_
_entity.id
_entity.type
_entity.pdbx_description
1 polymer ?
#
loop_
_entity_poly.entity_id
_entity_poly.type
_entity_poly.pdbx_seq_one_letter_code
_entity_poly.pdbx_strand_id
1 'polypeptide(L)'
;MSEFFEAIWHGEGVGDGADLEEALQAFIAVKPEDGDWLEACAAEGADPAIERFASFETYLDNADPLERIPVSAQMIVEALALLPS
;
A
#
# COMPACT_ATOMS: atom_id res chain seq x y z
N MET A 1 8.40 -19.92 -1.08
CA MET A 1 8.56 -18.54 -1.55
C MET A 1 7.73 -17.68 -0.61
N SER A 2 8.29 -16.57 -0.12
CA SER A 2 7.55 -15.60 0.68
C SER A 2 6.63 -14.79 -0.23
N GLU A 3 5.48 -14.39 0.29
CA GLU A 3 4.56 -13.49 -0.39
C GLU A 3 5.23 -12.12 -0.64
N PHE A 4 4.67 -11.35 -1.56
CA PHE A 4 5.10 -10.00 -1.88
C PHE A 4 3.88 -9.08 -1.98
N PHE A 5 3.98 -7.88 -1.45
CA PHE A 5 2.88 -6.93 -1.36
C PHE A 5 3.32 -5.58 -1.92
N GLU A 6 2.63 -5.08 -2.95
CA GLU A 6 2.89 -3.75 -3.52
C GLU A 6 1.80 -2.78 -3.05
N ALA A 7 2.21 -1.60 -2.56
CA ALA A 7 1.31 -0.52 -2.18
C ALA A 7 1.02 0.38 -3.38
N ILE A 8 -0.26 0.59 -3.65
CA ILE A 8 -0.76 1.36 -4.79
C ILE A 8 -1.46 2.62 -4.29
N TRP A 9 -1.12 3.77 -4.87
CA TRP A 9 -1.72 5.09 -4.65
C TRP A 9 -1.94 5.79 -5.99
N HIS A 10 -3.16 6.28 -6.26
CA HIS A 10 -3.51 6.86 -7.56
C HIS A 10 -3.17 5.98 -8.78
N GLY A 11 -3.24 4.66 -8.60
CA GLY A 11 -2.91 3.68 -9.64
C GLY A 11 -1.42 3.45 -9.87
N GLU A 12 -0.54 4.06 -9.08
CA GLU A 12 0.91 3.88 -9.15
C GLU A 12 1.46 3.16 -7.90
N GLY A 13 2.49 2.34 -8.09
CA GLY A 13 3.21 1.71 -6.98
C GLY A 13 4.04 2.74 -6.21
N VAL A 14 3.82 2.83 -4.89
CA VAL A 14 4.51 3.78 -3.98
C VAL A 14 5.53 3.12 -3.05
N GLY A 15 5.54 1.79 -3.03
CA GLY A 15 6.48 0.97 -2.29
C GLY A 15 5.95 -0.44 -2.10
N ASP A 16 6.66 -1.25 -1.33
CA ASP A 16 6.38 -2.66 -1.14
C ASP A 16 6.64 -3.14 0.29
N GLY A 17 6.24 -4.37 0.58
CA GLY A 17 6.51 -5.06 1.83
C GLY A 17 6.48 -6.58 1.69
N ALA A 18 7.14 -7.26 2.63
CA ALA A 18 7.12 -8.71 2.76
C ALA A 18 5.81 -9.22 3.41
N ASP A 19 5.05 -8.34 4.05
CA ASP A 19 3.71 -8.57 4.57
C ASP A 19 2.80 -7.34 4.40
N LEU A 20 1.53 -7.49 4.78
CA LEU A 20 0.53 -6.44 4.67
C LEU A 20 0.85 -5.22 5.55
N GLU A 21 1.43 -5.41 6.73
CA GLU A 21 1.73 -4.31 7.65
C GLU A 21 2.87 -3.46 7.08
N GLU A 22 3.95 -4.10 6.61
CA GLU A 22 5.07 -3.41 5.98
C GLU A 22 4.63 -2.68 4.70
N ALA A 23 3.80 -3.31 3.85
CA ALA A 23 3.29 -2.65 2.66
C ALA A 23 2.39 -1.44 2.98
N LEU A 24 1.57 -1.51 4.04
CA LEU A 24 0.79 -0.36 4.50
C LEU A 24 1.68 0.80 5.00
N GLN A 25 2.86 0.51 5.54
CA GLN A 25 3.79 1.54 5.96
C GLN A 25 4.41 2.30 4.78
N ALA A 26 4.45 1.71 3.58
CA ALA A 26 4.96 2.36 2.37
C ALA A 26 4.18 3.63 1.98
N PHE A 27 2.91 3.76 2.39
CA PHE A 27 2.13 4.98 2.18
C PHE A 27 2.75 6.22 2.84
N ILE A 28 3.70 6.08 3.77
CA ILE A 28 4.46 7.22 4.31
C ILE A 28 5.14 8.05 3.20
N ALA A 29 5.51 7.41 2.08
CA ALA A 29 6.16 8.06 0.95
C ALA A 29 5.26 9.12 0.27
N VAL A 30 3.93 8.96 0.40
CA VAL A 30 2.91 9.83 -0.19
C VAL A 30 2.06 10.52 0.89
N LYS A 31 2.63 10.69 2.09
CA LYS A 31 1.94 11.34 3.20
C LYS A 31 1.41 12.73 2.78
N PRO A 32 0.11 13.01 2.96
CA PRO A 32 -0.46 14.31 2.63
C PRO A 32 0.14 15.43 3.52
N GLU A 33 0.22 16.65 3.00
CA GLU A 33 0.89 17.77 3.67
C GLU A 33 0.23 18.16 5.00
N ASP A 34 -1.10 18.08 5.07
CA ASP A 34 -1.91 18.29 6.27
C ASP A 34 -2.01 17.05 7.16
N GLY A 35 -1.56 15.89 6.68
CA GLY A 35 -1.67 14.60 7.36
C GLY A 35 -3.08 14.00 7.36
N ASP A 36 -4.04 14.57 6.62
CA ASP A 36 -5.42 14.09 6.58
C ASP A 36 -5.59 12.95 5.57
N TRP A 37 -5.35 11.73 6.04
CA TRP A 37 -5.56 10.53 5.24
C TRP A 37 -7.02 10.29 4.87
N LEU A 38 -7.99 10.78 5.65
CA LEU A 38 -9.41 10.61 5.36
C LEU A 38 -9.78 11.43 4.13
N GLU A 39 -9.36 12.70 4.08
CA GLU A 39 -9.53 13.57 2.91
C GLU A 39 -8.75 13.04 1.71
N ALA A 40 -7.47 12.67 1.90
CA ALA A 40 -6.64 12.15 0.83
C ALA A 40 -7.22 10.89 0.17
N CYS A 41 -7.70 9.93 0.96
CA CYS A 41 -8.30 8.69 0.42
C CYS A 41 -9.68 8.93 -0.22
N ALA A 42 -10.36 10.01 0.12
CA ALA A 42 -11.66 10.38 -0.47
C ALA A 42 -11.52 11.10 -1.82
N ALA A 43 -10.30 11.52 -2.19
CA ALA A 43 -10.04 12.16 -3.46
C ALA A 43 -10.33 11.21 -4.63
N GLU A 44 -10.90 11.76 -5.71
CA GLU A 44 -11.23 10.97 -6.90
C GLU A 44 -9.95 10.33 -7.48
N GLY A 45 -9.99 9.02 -7.65
CA GLY A 45 -8.88 8.23 -8.19
C GLY A 45 -7.77 7.93 -7.19
N ALA A 46 -7.88 8.30 -5.90
CA ALA A 46 -6.88 7.90 -4.90
C ALA A 46 -6.78 6.37 -4.78
N ASP A 47 -7.95 5.71 -4.72
CA ASP A 47 -8.16 4.25 -4.73
C ASP A 47 -6.99 3.43 -4.13
N PRO A 48 -6.58 3.74 -2.88
CA PRO A 48 -5.44 3.09 -2.25
C PRO A 48 -5.69 1.59 -2.14
N ALA A 49 -4.70 0.80 -2.51
CA ALA A 49 -4.80 -0.65 -2.49
C ALA A 49 -3.45 -1.29 -2.16
N ILE A 50 -3.49 -2.52 -1.66
CA ILE A 50 -2.34 -3.41 -1.65
C ILE A 50 -2.60 -4.53 -2.66
N GLU A 51 -1.64 -4.79 -3.53
CA GLU A 51 -1.65 -5.93 -4.44
C GLU A 51 -0.76 -7.04 -3.89
N ARG A 52 -1.33 -8.23 -3.68
CA ARG A 52 -0.64 -9.40 -3.12
C ARG A 52 -0.23 -10.34 -4.23
N PHE A 53 1.05 -10.70 -4.27
CA PHE A 53 1.64 -11.64 -5.22
C PHE A 53 2.15 -12.89 -4.50
N ALA A 54 2.25 -13.99 -5.25
CA ALA A 54 2.75 -15.26 -4.73
C ALA A 54 4.23 -15.16 -4.27
N SER A 55 5.01 -14.32 -4.96
CA SER A 55 6.40 -13.99 -4.65
C SER A 55 6.87 -12.76 -5.43
N PHE A 56 8.03 -12.22 -5.06
CA PHE A 56 8.66 -11.11 -5.80
C PHE A 56 9.02 -11.49 -7.23
N GLU A 57 9.45 -12.73 -7.49
CA GLU A 57 9.72 -13.19 -8.86
C GLU A 57 8.45 -13.17 -9.72
N THR A 58 7.30 -13.54 -9.14
CA THR A 58 6.00 -13.52 -9.82
C THR A 58 5.60 -12.09 -10.21
N TYR A 59 5.88 -11.12 -9.34
CA TYR A 59 5.71 -9.69 -9.63
C TYR A 59 6.63 -9.23 -10.78
N LEU A 60 7.92 -9.58 -10.76
CA LEU A 60 8.88 -9.23 -11.82
C LEU A 60 8.50 -9.82 -13.19
N ASP A 61 7.85 -10.99 -13.20
CA ASP A 61 7.33 -11.62 -14.40
C ASP A 61 6.04 -10.96 -14.93
N ASN A 62 5.57 -9.87 -14.30
CA ASN A 62 4.31 -9.17 -14.62
C ASN A 62 3.09 -10.08 -14.53
N ALA A 63 3.11 -11.06 -13.63
CA ALA A 63 1.92 -11.86 -13.36
C ALA A 63 0.84 -10.99 -12.68
N ASP A 64 -0.43 -11.39 -12.83
CA ASP A 64 -1.52 -10.72 -12.14
C ASP A 64 -1.40 -10.91 -10.60
N PRO A 65 -1.80 -9.92 -9.80
CA PRO A 65 -1.89 -10.08 -8.36
C PRO A 65 -2.90 -11.18 -8.01
N LEU A 66 -2.58 -11.96 -6.99
CA LEU A 66 -3.49 -12.97 -6.43
C LEU A 66 -4.72 -12.31 -5.80
N GLU A 67 -4.54 -11.11 -5.26
CA GLU A 67 -5.56 -10.36 -4.55
C GLU A 67 -5.24 -8.86 -4.59
N ARG A 68 -6.27 -8.04 -4.72
CA ARG A 68 -6.19 -6.58 -4.55
C ARG A 68 -7.03 -6.20 -3.34
N ILE A 69 -6.37 -5.75 -2.28
CA ILE A 69 -6.94 -5.42 -0.98
C ILE A 69 -7.22 -3.92 -0.97
N PRO A 70 -8.50 -3.47 -0.90
CA PRO A 70 -8.82 -2.06 -0.72
C PRO A 70 -8.26 -1.57 0.62
N VAL A 71 -7.54 -0.45 0.58
CA VAL A 71 -6.96 0.15 1.78
C VAL A 71 -7.85 1.30 2.24
N SER A 72 -8.08 1.39 3.53
CA SER A 72 -8.76 2.54 4.13
C SER A 72 -7.76 3.51 4.75
N ALA A 73 -8.17 4.77 4.90
CA ALA A 73 -7.39 5.76 5.65
C ALA A 73 -6.99 5.26 7.05
N GLN A 74 -7.90 4.53 7.73
CA GLN A 74 -7.63 3.99 9.06
C GLN A 74 -6.50 2.96 9.05
N MET A 75 -6.46 2.06 8.06
CA MET A 75 -5.37 1.08 7.94
C MET A 75 -4.01 1.76 7.76
N ILE A 76 -3.95 2.82 6.95
CA ILE A 76 -2.72 3.61 6.76
C ILE A 76 -2.31 4.27 8.08
N VAL A 77 -3.23 4.98 8.74
CA VAL A 77 -2.94 5.67 10.00
C VAL A 77 -2.44 4.71 11.08
N GLU A 78 -3.06 3.53 11.21
CA GLU A 78 -2.66 2.51 12.18
C GLU A 78 -1.27 1.94 11.86
N ALA A 79 -0.98 1.63 10.59
CA ALA A 79 0.33 1.12 10.18
C ALA A 79 1.45 2.16 10.40
N LEU A 80 1.19 3.42 10.05
CA LEU A 80 2.15 4.51 10.21
C LEU A 80 2.45 4.84 11.68
N ALA A 81 1.51 4.59 12.59
CA ALA A 81 1.73 4.78 14.02
C ALA A 81 2.75 3.79 14.62
N LEU A 82 3.08 2.72 13.91
CA LEU A 82 4.08 1.72 14.31
C LEU A 82 5.50 2.10 13.89
N LEU A 83 5.66 3.08 13.00
CA LEU A 83 6.97 3.54 12.56
C LEU A 83 7.72 4.29 13.68
N PRO A 84 9.06 4.15 13.77
CA PRO A 84 9.84 4.91 14.73
C PRO A 84 9.77 6.42 14.43
N SER A 85 9.63 7.22 15.49
CA SER A 85 9.59 8.68 15.47
C SER A 85 10.96 9.34 15.38
#